data_AF-A0A060C4P1-F1
#
_entry.id   AF-A0A060C4P1-F1
#
_cell.length_a   1.000
_cell.length_b   1.000
_cell.length_c   1.000
_cell.angle_alpha   90.00
_cell.angle_beta   90.00
_cell.angle_gamma   90.00
#
_symmetry.space_group_name_H-M   'P 1'
#
loop_
_entity.id
_entity.type
_entity.pdbx_description
1 polymer ?
#
loop_
_entity_poly.entity_id
_entity_poly.type
_entity_poly.pdbx_seq_one_letter_code
_entity_poly.pdbx_strand_id
1 'polypeptide(L)' 'MSNVLPDVWTWDSWFVDDGERFHAYYLKASRALRDPDRRHFHVTVGHAISRDLRE' A
#
# COMPACT_ATOMS: atom_id res chain seq x y z
N MET A 1 -6.90 10.32 11.03
CA MET A 1 -5.49 10.51 10.60
C MET A 1 -5.37 10.02 9.17
N SER A 2 -4.53 10.64 8.35
CA SER A 2 -4.35 10.25 6.94
C SER A 2 -3.42 9.03 6.87
N ASN A 3 -3.91 7.89 6.40
CA ASN A 3 -3.11 6.68 6.15
C ASN A 3 -2.31 6.79 4.83
N VAL A 4 -1.80 7.99 4.53
CA VAL A 4 -1.04 8.25 3.31
C VAL A 4 0.44 8.24 3.65
N LEU A 5 1.17 7.32 3.02
CA LEU A 5 2.63 7.31 3.06
C LEU A 5 3.14 8.48 2.18
N PRO A 6 3.82 9.49 2.74
CA PRO A 6 4.12 10.75 2.04
C PRO A 6 5.12 10.57 0.89
N ASP A 7 5.94 9.53 0.92
CA ASP A 7 7.05 9.34 -0.01
C ASP A 7 6.76 8.33 -1.13
N VAL A 8 5.58 7.72 -1.14
CA VAL A 8 5.21 6.69 -2.14
C VAL A 8 3.85 6.97 -2.77
N TRP A 9 3.72 6.67 -4.04
CA TRP A 9 2.40 6.47 -4.65
C TRP A 9 1.89 5.10 -4.20
N THR A 10 0.62 5.04 -3.80
CA THR A 10 -0.08 3.80 -3.47
C THR A 10 -1.32 3.69 -4.36
N TRP A 11 -1.53 2.52 -4.95
CA TRP A 11 -2.71 2.21 -5.76
C TRP A 11 -3.04 0.73 -5.61
N ASP A 12 -4.11 0.26 -6.25
CA ASP A 12 -4.63 -1.11 -6.27
C ASP A 12 -4.42 -1.88 -4.96
N SER A 13 -5.45 -1.92 -4.13
CA SER A 13 -5.43 -2.60 -2.84
C SER A 13 -6.32 -3.83 -2.83
N TRP A 14 -5.89 -4.86 -2.11
CA TRP A 14 -6.71 -6.04 -1.81
C TRP A 14 -6.54 -6.49 -0.36
N PHE A 15 -7.54 -7.18 0.15
CA PHE A 15 -7.62 -7.60 1.56
C PHE A 15 -7.74 -9.11 1.68
N VAL A 16 -7.14 -9.63 2.74
CA VAL A 16 -7.30 -11.02 3.19
C VAL A 16 -7.55 -11.01 4.69
N ASP A 17 -8.54 -11.77 5.13
CA ASP A 17 -8.74 -12.10 6.55
C ASP A 17 -8.25 -13.53 6.74
N ASP A 18 -7.22 -13.72 7.58
CA ASP A 18 -6.66 -15.04 7.87
C ASP A 18 -7.30 -15.72 9.10
N GLY A 19 -8.30 -15.08 9.70
CA GLY A 19 -8.99 -15.53 10.92
C GLY A 19 -8.41 -14.98 12.22
N GLU A 20 -7.21 -14.38 12.20
CA GLU A 20 -6.60 -13.69 13.33
C GLU A 20 -6.39 -12.20 13.08
N ARG A 21 -6.01 -11.85 11.85
CA ARG A 21 -5.64 -10.51 11.42
C ARG A 21 -6.20 -10.21 10.03
N PHE A 22 -6.43 -8.93 9.81
CA PHE A 22 -6.66 -8.39 8.47
C PHE A 22 -5.33 -8.03 7.83
N HIS A 23 -5.11 -8.54 6.63
CA HIS A 23 -3.95 -8.27 5.80
C HIS A 23 -4.38 -7.37 4.65
N ALA A 24 -3.78 -6.19 4.56
CA ALA A 24 -3.94 -5.28 3.43
C ALA A 24 -2.69 -5.33 2.57
N TYR A 25 -2.86 -5.65 1.30
CA TYR A 25 -1.82 -5.59 0.30
C TYR A 25 -2.14 -4.45 -0.68
N TYR A 26 -1.11 -3.82 -1.22
CA TYR A 26 -1.26 -2.69 -2.12
C TYR A 26 -0.05 -2.53 -3.01
N LEU A 27 -0.24 -1.95 -4.20
CA LEU A 27 0.87 -1.58 -5.06
C LEU A 27 1.46 -0.25 -4.62
N LYS A 28 2.79 -0.15 -4.60
CA LYS A 28 3.51 1.09 -4.27
C LYS A 28 4.76 1.32 -5.10
N ALA A 29 5.09 2.59 -5.31
CA ALA A 29 6.33 3.02 -5.94
C ALA A 29 6.81 4.36 -5.34
N SER A 30 8.13 4.58 -5.31
CA SER A 30 8.72 5.80 -4.76
C SER A 30 8.35 7.05 -5.56
N ARG A 31 7.91 8.11 -4.86
CA ARG A 31 7.70 9.44 -5.47
C ARG A 31 9.01 10.09 -5.92
N ALA A 32 10.16 9.56 -5.52
CA ALA A 32 11.47 10.01 -6.01
C ALA A 32 11.64 9.79 -7.53
N LEU A 33 10.79 8.96 -8.16
CA LEU A 33 10.72 8.80 -9.62
C LEU A 33 10.24 10.06 -10.35
N ARG A 34 9.59 10.99 -9.62
CA ARG A 34 9.05 12.29 -10.05
C ARG A 34 7.88 12.22 -11.02
N ASP A 35 8.02 11.43 -12.08
CA ASP A 35 6.97 11.17 -13.05
C ASP A 35 6.08 10.01 -12.55
N PRO A 36 4.79 10.25 -12.29
CA PRO A 36 3.89 9.23 -11.80
C PRO A 36 3.75 8.05 -12.77
N ASP A 37 3.82 8.23 -14.09
CA ASP A 37 3.56 7.14 -15.04
C ASP A 37 4.66 6.08 -15.03
N ARG A 38 5.84 6.42 -14.51
CA ARG A 38 6.93 5.46 -14.27
C ARG A 38 6.63 4.46 -13.16
N ARG A 39 5.61 4.70 -12.31
CA ARG A 39 5.26 3.85 -11.16
C ARG A 39 4.90 2.42 -11.56
N HIS A 40 4.33 2.23 -12.76
CA HIS A 40 3.91 0.91 -13.25
C HIS A 40 5.09 -0.05 -13.48
N PHE A 41 6.24 0.48 -13.89
CA PHE A 41 7.46 -0.30 -14.14
C PHE A 41 8.37 -0.44 -12.92
N HIS A 42 8.12 0.33 -11.86
CA HIS A 42 8.93 0.36 -10.63
C HIS A 42 8.08 0.00 -9.41
N VAL A 43 7.08 -0.87 -9.62
CA VAL A 43 6.12 -1.27 -8.61
C VAL A 43 6.70 -2.30 -7.64
N THR A 44 6.33 -2.18 -6.37
CA THR A 44 6.52 -3.19 -5.33
C THR A 44 5.20 -3.42 -4.61
N VAL A 45 5.05 -4.58 -3.96
CA VAL A 45 3.88 -4.86 -3.11
C VAL A 45 4.18 -4.41 -1.68
N GLY A 46 3.32 -3.56 -1.13
CA GLY A 46 3.28 -3.26 0.29
C GLY A 46 2.35 -4.22 1.04
N HIS A 47 2.62 -4.41 2.33
CA HIS A 47 1.81 -5.24 3.22
C HIS A 47 1.64 -4.52 4.55
N ALA A 48 0.40 -4.41 5.00
CA ALA A 48 0.03 -3.91 6.32
C ALA A 48 -0.89 -4.94 7.00
N ILE A 49 -0.82 -5.00 8.32
CA ILE A 49 -1.66 -5.88 9.14
C ILE A 49 -2.40 -5.05 10.18
N SER A 50 -3.64 -5.42 10.48
CA SER A 50 -4.41 -4.84 11.58
C SER A 50 -5.25 -5.93 12.24
N ARG A 51 -5.59 -5.75 13.51
CA ARG A 51 -6.51 -6.65 14.22
C ARG A 51 -7.97 -6.23 14.06
N ASP A 52 -8.23 -4.97 13.73
CA ASP A 52 -9.59 -4.42 13.72
C ASP A 52 -9.86 -3.39 12.62
N LEU A 53 -8.89 -3.13 11.71
CA LEU A 53 -8.95 -2.19 10.60
C LEU A 53 -9.11 -0.72 11.00
N ARG A 54 -8.94 -0.37 12.28
CA ARG A 54 -9.08 1.01 12.77
C ARG A 54 -7.75 1.65 13.12
N GLU A 55 -6.78 0.84 13.50
CA GLU A 55 -5.41 1.22 13.85
C GLU A 55 -4.36 0.53 12.97
#